data_AF-A0A2R7MET9-F1
#
_entry.id   AF-A0A2R7MET9-F1
#
_cell.length_a   1.000
_cell.length_b   1.000
_cell.length_c   1.000
_cell.angle_alpha   90.00
_cell.angle_beta   90.00
_cell.angle_gamma   90.00
#
_symmetry.space_group_name_H-M   'P 1'
#
loop_
_entity.id
_entity.type
_entity.pdbx_description
1 polymer ?
#
loop_
_entity_poly.entity_id
_entity_poly.type
_entity_poly.pdbx_seq_one_letter_code
_entity_poly.pdbx_strand_id
1 'polypeptide(L)'
;MIIKKLSLYNFKNHSEKKFEFSPQINCFVGNNGAGKTNILDALHYLSVGKSFLGNTDINNIKQEEDFFTIDAEIQNEDSEDIIRITQPKEAKKVIKKNEKSYDRLADHIGYLPSVMISPYDSNLISDSGESRRKFLDAMISQTDSEYLFDLIQYQKTIQQRNALLKYFAKNRTWDTDSLEIYDDPITRFGTKIFKKRKEFVEQLNPIVQNFYQIISGGKETVSVIYESHLLENTFENLLKESLERDRMLTY
;
A
#
# COMPACT_ATOMS: atom_id res chain seq x y z
N MET A 1 -19.44 6.02 -4.97
CA MET A 1 -18.81 7.30 -4.57
C MET A 1 -18.19 7.95 -5.79
N ILE A 2 -18.29 9.27 -5.93
CA ILE A 2 -17.76 10.04 -7.06
C ILE A 2 -17.00 11.24 -6.50
N ILE A 3 -15.77 11.48 -6.94
CA ILE A 3 -15.08 12.74 -6.62
C ILE A 3 -15.66 13.82 -7.53
N LYS A 4 -16.29 14.85 -6.95
CA LYS A 4 -16.83 16.00 -7.68
C LYS A 4 -15.78 17.05 -7.94
N LYS A 5 -14.97 17.37 -6.92
CA LYS A 5 -13.94 18.40 -7.01
C LYS A 5 -12.65 17.92 -6.40
N LEU A 6 -11.54 18.41 -6.95
CA LEU A 6 -10.19 18.22 -6.43
C LEU A 6 -9.47 19.56 -6.40
N SER A 7 -8.93 19.94 -5.26
CA SER A 7 -8.05 21.10 -5.10
C SER A 7 -6.68 20.63 -4.63
N LEU A 8 -5.64 21.06 -5.34
CA LEU A 8 -4.25 20.76 -5.06
C LEU A 8 -3.54 22.05 -4.68
N TYR A 9 -2.84 22.03 -3.55
CA TYR A 9 -2.00 23.11 -3.08
C TYR A 9 -0.59 22.58 -2.83
N ASN A 10 0.40 23.18 -3.50
CA ASN A 10 1.82 22.85 -3.36
C ASN A 10 2.13 21.35 -3.54
N PHE A 11 1.35 20.65 -4.35
CA PHE A 11 1.51 19.22 -4.60
C PHE A 11 2.32 19.01 -5.88
N LYS A 12 3.56 18.54 -5.73
CA LYS A 12 4.51 18.28 -6.81
C LYS A 12 4.70 19.51 -7.71
N ASN A 13 4.26 19.43 -8.97
CA ASN A 13 4.42 20.52 -9.94
C ASN A 13 3.24 21.52 -9.94
N HIS A 14 2.24 21.34 -9.06
CA HIS A 14 1.07 22.22 -8.96
C HIS A 14 1.21 23.13 -7.72
N SER A 15 1.32 24.45 -7.90
CA SER A 15 1.18 25.42 -6.80
C SER A 15 -0.27 25.50 -6.32
N GLU A 16 -1.19 25.77 -7.25
CA GLU A 16 -2.61 25.72 -7.01
C GLU A 16 -3.31 25.21 -8.28
N LYS A 17 -4.11 24.16 -8.14
CA LYS A 17 -4.99 23.68 -9.20
C LYS A 17 -6.31 23.20 -8.63
N LYS A 18 -7.40 23.58 -9.30
CA LYS A 18 -8.75 23.14 -8.98
C LYS A 18 -9.34 22.42 -10.19
N PHE A 19 -10.02 21.33 -9.93
CA PHE A 19 -10.69 20.52 -10.94
C PHE A 19 -12.14 20.28 -10.50
N GLU A 20 -13.04 20.35 -11.46
CA GLU A 20 -14.41 19.87 -11.33
C GLU A 20 -14.58 18.70 -12.31
N PHE A 21 -15.08 17.58 -11.82
CA PHE A 21 -15.15 16.34 -12.58
C PHE A 21 -16.56 16.04 -13.06
N SER A 22 -16.62 15.45 -14.24
CA SER A 22 -17.79 14.73 -14.72
C SER A 22 -18.04 13.49 -13.86
N PRO A 23 -19.30 13.07 -13.65
CA PRO A 23 -19.63 11.86 -12.89
C PRO A 23 -19.18 10.56 -13.58
N GLN A 24 -18.76 10.62 -14.84
CA GLN A 24 -18.33 9.46 -15.62
C GLN A 24 -16.85 9.57 -15.98
N ILE A 25 -16.54 9.74 -17.27
CA ILE A 25 -15.18 9.71 -17.79
C ILE A 25 -14.61 11.13 -17.77
N ASN A 26 -13.39 11.24 -17.22
CA ASN A 26 -12.62 12.48 -17.18
C ASN A 26 -11.29 12.26 -17.91
N CYS A 27 -11.04 13.03 -18.96
CA CYS A 27 -9.84 12.91 -19.79
C CYS A 27 -8.88 14.06 -19.53
N PHE A 28 -7.69 13.76 -19.00
CA PHE A 28 -6.61 14.75 -18.87
C PHE A 28 -5.71 14.70 -20.10
N VAL A 29 -5.70 15.79 -20.89
CA VAL A 29 -4.91 15.90 -22.13
C VAL A 29 -3.85 16.99 -22.00
N GLY A 30 -2.76 16.85 -22.75
CA GLY A 30 -1.67 17.82 -22.77
C GLY A 30 -0.31 17.16 -22.97
N ASN A 31 0.74 17.96 -23.06
CA ASN A 31 2.10 17.48 -23.32
C ASN A 31 2.63 16.59 -22.18
N ASN A 32 3.64 15.78 -22.48
CA ASN A 32 4.37 15.02 -21.46
C ASN A 32 5.04 16.00 -20.47
N GLY A 33 5.07 15.62 -19.19
CA GLY A 33 5.56 16.50 -18.13
C GLY A 33 4.57 17.57 -17.64
N ALA A 34 3.39 17.74 -18.26
CA ALA A 34 2.39 18.73 -17.85
C ALA A 34 1.71 18.46 -16.49
N GLY A 35 2.07 17.38 -15.79
CA GLY A 35 1.51 17.04 -14.48
C GLY A 35 0.25 16.18 -14.49
N LYS A 36 -0.13 15.60 -15.64
CA LYS A 36 -1.29 14.67 -15.75
C LYS A 36 -1.19 13.52 -14.75
N THR A 37 -0.03 12.86 -14.71
CA THR A 37 0.28 11.77 -13.78
C THR A 37 0.24 12.22 -12.32
N ASN A 38 0.55 13.49 -12.04
CA ASN A 38 0.47 14.03 -10.68
C ASN A 38 -0.98 14.24 -10.23
N ILE A 39 -1.92 14.51 -11.15
CA ILE A 39 -3.35 14.54 -10.83
C ILE A 39 -3.83 13.14 -10.46
N LEU A 40 -3.48 12.12 -11.26
CA LEU A 40 -3.78 10.73 -10.94
C LEU A 40 -3.16 10.29 -9.61
N ASP A 41 -1.93 10.75 -9.32
CA ASP A 41 -1.30 10.48 -8.03
C ASP A 41 -2.08 11.11 -6.88
N ALA A 42 -2.55 12.35 -7.02
CA ALA A 42 -3.36 12.98 -5.97
C ALA A 42 -4.68 12.23 -5.73
N LEU A 43 -5.33 11.74 -6.79
CA LEU A 43 -6.53 10.91 -6.68
C LEU A 43 -6.25 9.57 -5.98
N HIS A 44 -5.12 8.93 -6.28
CA HIS A 44 -4.68 7.74 -5.55
C HIS A 44 -4.33 8.06 -4.09
N TYR A 45 -3.67 9.18 -3.85
CA TYR A 45 -3.30 9.66 -2.52
C TYR A 45 -4.54 9.89 -1.64
N LEU A 46 -5.64 10.38 -2.21
CA LEU A 46 -6.93 10.48 -1.52
C LEU A 46 -7.51 9.14 -1.06
N SER A 47 -7.17 8.04 -1.71
CA SER A 47 -7.62 6.69 -1.32
C SER A 47 -6.77 6.11 -0.18
N VAL A 48 -5.44 6.06 -0.39
CA VAL A 48 -4.54 5.28 0.49
C VAL A 48 -3.59 6.14 1.33
N GLY A 49 -3.64 7.46 1.17
CA GLY A 49 -2.80 8.41 1.90
C GLY A 49 -1.31 8.33 1.52
N LYS A 50 -0.96 7.77 0.36
CA LYS A 50 0.43 7.62 -0.12
C LYS A 50 0.50 7.80 -1.64
N SER A 51 1.67 8.18 -2.14
CA SER A 51 1.93 8.27 -3.58
C SER A 51 2.08 6.89 -4.20
N PHE A 52 1.47 6.65 -5.36
CA PHE A 52 1.67 5.40 -6.11
C PHE A 52 3.07 5.32 -6.74
N LEU A 53 3.73 6.47 -6.96
CA LEU A 53 5.09 6.54 -7.51
C LEU A 53 6.17 6.14 -6.50
N GLY A 54 5.81 5.82 -5.26
CA GLY A 54 6.75 5.36 -4.23
C GLY A 54 7.58 6.45 -3.57
N ASN A 55 7.27 7.73 -3.83
CA ASN A 55 7.92 8.85 -3.18
C ASN A 55 7.56 8.93 -1.69
N THR A 56 8.50 9.36 -0.86
CA THR A 56 8.18 9.76 0.52
C THR A 56 7.19 10.92 0.50
N ASP A 57 6.40 11.06 1.58
CA ASP A 57 5.39 12.11 1.65
C ASP A 57 5.99 13.51 1.44
N ILE A 58 7.15 13.78 2.06
CA ILE A 58 7.88 15.05 1.93
C ILE A 58 8.29 15.32 0.48
N ASN A 59 8.65 14.30 -0.30
CA ASN A 59 9.04 14.45 -1.70
C ASN A 59 7.86 14.81 -2.62
N ASN A 60 6.62 14.79 -2.12
CA ASN A 60 5.46 15.27 -2.85
C ASN A 60 5.16 16.75 -2.60
N ILE A 61 5.85 17.39 -1.65
CA ILE A 61 5.80 18.84 -1.45
C ILE A 61 6.51 19.50 -2.63
N LYS A 62 5.88 20.52 -3.22
CA LYS A 62 6.48 21.34 -4.27
C LYS A 62 7.78 21.97 -3.77
N GLN A 63 8.78 22.09 -4.64
CA GLN A 63 10.06 22.72 -4.28
C GLN A 63 9.84 24.12 -3.69
N GLU A 64 10.63 24.45 -2.67
CA GLU A 64 10.60 25.73 -1.93
C GLU A 64 9.32 25.99 -1.11
N GLU A 65 8.42 25.01 -1.01
CA GLU A 65 7.22 25.09 -0.16
C GLU A 65 7.38 24.28 1.13
N ASP A 66 6.61 24.64 2.16
CA ASP A 66 6.69 24.02 3.48
C ASP A 66 5.59 22.98 3.74
N PHE A 67 4.63 22.83 2.83
CA PHE A 67 3.56 21.83 2.94
C PHE A 67 2.89 21.56 1.59
N PHE A 68 2.14 20.47 1.48
CA PHE A 68 1.10 20.32 0.46
C PHE A 68 -0.27 20.05 1.09
N THR A 69 -1.33 20.37 0.35
CA THR A 69 -2.70 19.96 0.68
C THR A 69 -3.42 19.39 -0.54
N ILE A 70 -4.13 18.29 -0.34
CA ILE A 70 -5.05 17.69 -1.31
C ILE A 70 -6.45 17.69 -0.68
N ASP A 71 -7.36 18.43 -1.29
CA ASP A 71 -8.76 18.55 -0.87
C ASP A 71 -9.67 17.95 -1.94
N ALA A 72 -10.68 17.18 -1.52
CA ALA A 72 -11.69 16.64 -2.41
C ALA A 72 -13.09 16.70 -1.83
N GLU A 73 -14.04 17.04 -2.68
CA GLU A 73 -15.48 16.88 -2.43
C GLU A 73 -15.93 15.56 -3.05
N ILE A 74 -16.52 14.68 -2.25
CA ILE A 74 -16.90 13.32 -2.61
C ILE A 74 -18.40 13.16 -2.43
N GLN A 75 -19.08 12.76 -3.50
CA GLN A 75 -20.49 12.40 -3.47
C GLN A 75 -20.66 10.91 -3.15
N ASN A 76 -21.39 10.63 -2.08
CA ASN A 76 -21.94 9.32 -1.74
C ASN A 76 -23.40 9.23 -2.23
N GLU A 77 -24.06 8.10 -1.96
CA GLU A 77 -25.46 7.91 -2.35
C GLU A 77 -26.37 8.99 -1.73
N ASP A 78 -26.21 9.26 -0.43
CA ASP A 78 -27.09 10.16 0.33
C ASP A 78 -26.37 11.37 0.95
N SER A 79 -25.06 11.52 0.75
CA SER A 79 -24.28 12.57 1.41
C SER A 79 -23.13 13.09 0.56
N GLU A 80 -22.61 14.24 0.96
CA GLU A 80 -21.33 14.77 0.48
C GLU A 80 -20.34 14.79 1.64
N ASP A 81 -19.16 14.26 1.37
CA ASP A 81 -18.04 14.27 2.31
C ASP A 81 -16.90 15.11 1.73
N ILE A 82 -16.16 15.77 2.63
CA ILE A 82 -14.92 16.48 2.29
C ILE A 82 -13.76 15.71 2.90
N ILE A 83 -12.81 15.31 2.04
CA ILE A 83 -11.54 14.74 2.46
C ILE A 83 -10.44 15.78 2.26
N ARG A 84 -9.68 16.04 3.32
CA ARG A 84 -8.51 16.92 3.30
C ARG A 84 -7.29 16.17 3.80
N ILE A 85 -6.23 16.16 3.01
CA ILE A 85 -4.94 15.60 3.38
C ILE A 85 -3.91 16.73 3.36
N THR A 86 -3.26 16.96 4.49
CA THR A 86 -2.21 17.98 4.62
C THR A 86 -0.93 17.33 5.13
N GLN A 87 0.18 17.59 4.44
CA GLN A 87 1.52 17.16 4.84
C GLN A 87 2.42 18.39 4.97
N PRO A 88 2.66 18.87 6.19
CA PRO A 88 3.70 19.86 6.46
C PRO A 88 5.10 19.21 6.43
N LYS A 89 6.12 19.98 6.08
CA LYS A 89 7.52 19.52 6.01
C LYS A 89 8.09 19.14 7.37
N GLU A 90 7.70 19.89 8.41
CA GLU A 90 8.20 19.75 9.78
C GLU A 90 7.19 19.14 10.75
N ALA A 91 6.07 18.60 10.26
CA ALA A 91 5.05 17.98 11.10
C ALA A 91 4.51 16.69 10.49
N LYS A 92 3.75 15.95 11.30
CA LYS A 92 3.09 14.72 10.86
C LYS A 92 1.97 15.05 9.89
N LYS A 93 1.76 14.13 8.93
CA LYS A 93 0.59 14.13 8.04
C LYS A 93 -0.71 14.15 8.84
N VAL A 94 -1.68 14.91 8.35
CA VAL A 94 -3.05 14.94 8.88
C VAL A 94 -4.01 14.60 7.76
N ILE A 95 -4.93 13.67 8.02
CA ILE A 95 -6.07 13.37 7.15
C ILE A 95 -7.33 13.71 7.92
N LYS A 96 -8.24 14.45 7.28
CA LYS A 96 -9.54 14.84 7.82
C LYS A 96 -10.66 14.38 6.92
N LYS A 97 -11.76 13.93 7.54
CA LYS A 97 -13.06 13.74 6.92
C LYS A 97 -14.06 14.69 7.58
N ASN A 98 -14.67 15.59 6.81
CA ASN A 98 -15.62 16.61 7.31
C ASN A 98 -15.05 17.37 8.53
N GLU A 99 -13.83 17.90 8.38
CA GLU A 99 -13.04 18.58 9.42
C GLU A 99 -12.61 17.75 10.63
N LYS A 100 -13.10 16.52 10.78
CA LYS A 100 -12.66 15.59 11.83
C LYS A 100 -11.39 14.86 11.40
N SER A 101 -10.31 15.02 12.16
CA SER A 101 -9.05 14.31 11.94
C SER A 101 -9.17 12.82 12.27
N TYR A 102 -8.52 11.98 11.48
CA TYR A 102 -8.28 10.58 11.86
C TYR A 102 -7.15 10.48 12.90
N ASP A 103 -7.35 9.67 13.94
CA ASP A 103 -6.31 9.41 14.94
C ASP A 103 -5.18 8.56 14.37
N ARG A 104 -5.53 7.57 13.53
CA ARG A 104 -4.58 6.74 12.77
C ARG A 104 -4.85 6.91 11.28
N LEU A 105 -3.80 7.21 10.51
CA LEU A 105 -3.90 7.33 9.05
C LEU A 105 -4.43 6.05 8.39
N ALA A 106 -4.19 4.88 9.01
CA ALA A 106 -4.69 3.60 8.53
C ALA A 106 -6.22 3.51 8.56
N ASP A 107 -6.90 4.24 9.46
CA ASP A 107 -8.36 4.23 9.58
C ASP A 107 -9.05 4.95 8.42
N HIS A 108 -8.28 5.72 7.61
CA HIS A 108 -8.77 6.31 6.36
C HIS A 108 -8.80 5.31 5.21
N ILE A 109 -7.93 4.29 5.23
CA ILE A 109 -7.80 3.33 4.13
C ILE A 109 -9.09 2.52 4.04
N GLY A 110 -9.64 2.43 2.82
CA GLY A 110 -10.91 1.76 2.53
C GLY A 110 -12.14 2.68 2.54
N TYR A 111 -12.00 3.93 2.98
CA TYR A 111 -13.07 4.92 2.83
C TYR A 111 -13.34 5.26 1.36
N LEU A 112 -12.29 5.45 0.55
CA LEU A 112 -12.41 5.72 -0.89
C LEU A 112 -11.56 4.73 -1.69
N PRO A 113 -11.98 3.45 -1.83
CA PRO A 113 -11.20 2.46 -2.56
C PRO A 113 -10.97 2.91 -4.01
N SER A 114 -9.75 2.71 -4.50
CA SER A 114 -9.38 3.07 -5.88
C SER A 114 -8.45 2.05 -6.50
N VAL A 115 -8.57 1.92 -7.83
CA VAL A 115 -7.68 1.10 -8.65
C VAL A 115 -6.88 2.03 -9.55
N MET A 116 -5.57 1.95 -9.45
CA MET A 116 -4.66 2.67 -10.31
C MET A 116 -4.06 1.71 -11.32
N ILE A 117 -4.20 2.02 -12.61
CA ILE A 117 -3.56 1.30 -13.70
C ILE A 117 -2.43 2.18 -14.25
N SER A 118 -1.25 1.59 -14.40
CA SER A 118 -0.02 2.27 -14.77
C SER A 118 0.76 1.46 -15.81
N PRO A 119 1.55 2.11 -16.69
CA PRO A 119 2.48 1.39 -17.55
C PRO A 119 3.47 0.51 -16.78
N TYR A 120 3.75 0.84 -15.51
CA TYR A 120 4.63 0.06 -14.64
C TYR A 120 3.99 -1.25 -14.15
N ASP A 121 2.70 -1.51 -14.40
CA ASP A 121 2.03 -2.74 -13.97
C ASP A 121 2.59 -3.98 -14.67
N SER A 122 3.31 -3.81 -15.80
CA SER A 122 4.10 -4.90 -16.41
C SER A 122 5.11 -5.52 -15.45
N ASN A 123 5.58 -4.75 -14.46
CA ASN A 123 6.50 -5.21 -13.44
C ASN A 123 5.90 -6.32 -12.56
N LEU A 124 4.57 -6.43 -12.47
CA LEU A 124 3.94 -7.56 -11.78
C LEU A 124 4.31 -8.90 -12.40
N ILE A 125 4.64 -8.90 -13.70
CA ILE A 125 5.06 -10.07 -14.46
C ILE A 125 6.58 -10.21 -14.45
N SER A 126 7.33 -9.14 -14.73
CA SER A 126 8.78 -9.20 -14.94
C SER A 126 9.64 -9.09 -13.67
N ASP A 127 9.16 -8.42 -12.62
CA ASP A 127 9.98 -8.16 -11.43
C ASP A 127 9.98 -9.34 -10.43
N SER A 128 10.78 -9.18 -9.38
CA SER A 128 10.81 -10.07 -8.22
C SER A 128 9.47 -10.12 -7.46
N GLY A 129 9.36 -11.05 -6.50
CA GLY A 129 8.14 -11.20 -5.69
C GLY A 129 7.78 -9.99 -4.83
N GLU A 130 8.65 -8.99 -4.68
CA GLU A 130 8.34 -7.79 -3.90
C GLU A 130 7.19 -6.96 -4.51
N SER A 131 7.23 -6.71 -5.81
CA SER A 131 6.20 -5.95 -6.53
C SER A 131 4.83 -6.64 -6.41
N ARG A 132 4.80 -7.97 -6.57
CA ARG A 132 3.58 -8.78 -6.39
C ARG A 132 3.05 -8.74 -4.96
N ARG A 133 3.92 -8.80 -3.94
CA ARG A 133 3.50 -8.67 -2.53
C ARG A 133 2.92 -7.29 -2.24
N LYS A 134 3.56 -6.22 -2.71
CA LYS A 134 3.05 -4.84 -2.53
C LYS A 134 1.68 -4.67 -3.18
N PHE A 135 1.49 -5.22 -4.38
CA PHE A 135 0.19 -5.22 -5.06
C PHE A 135 -0.87 -5.96 -4.26
N LEU A 136 -0.61 -7.20 -3.83
CA LEU A 136 -1.55 -7.98 -3.02
C LEU A 136 -1.91 -7.25 -1.73
N ASP A 137 -0.91 -6.72 -1.02
CA ASP A 137 -1.11 -5.99 0.23
C ASP A 137 -1.97 -4.75 0.03
N ALA A 138 -1.71 -3.97 -1.03
CA ALA A 138 -2.46 -2.76 -1.34
C ALA A 138 -3.92 -3.07 -1.71
N MET A 139 -4.17 -4.13 -2.46
CA MET A 139 -5.52 -4.53 -2.86
C MET A 139 -6.35 -5.03 -1.67
N ILE A 140 -5.78 -5.95 -0.87
CA ILE A 140 -6.50 -6.51 0.29
C ILE A 140 -6.74 -5.42 1.35
N SER A 141 -5.74 -4.59 1.64
CA SER A 141 -5.84 -3.55 2.68
C SER A 141 -6.92 -2.50 2.42
N GLN A 142 -7.28 -2.23 1.17
CA GLN A 142 -8.36 -1.30 0.83
C GLN A 142 -9.76 -1.85 1.14
N THR A 143 -9.90 -3.16 1.34
CA THR A 143 -11.19 -3.82 1.56
C THR A 143 -11.27 -4.58 2.88
N ASP A 144 -10.14 -4.82 3.53
CA ASP A 144 -10.05 -5.54 4.80
C ASP A 144 -9.17 -4.77 5.80
N SER A 145 -9.81 -4.06 6.71
CA SER A 145 -9.13 -3.26 7.74
C SER A 145 -8.43 -4.14 8.79
N GLU A 146 -8.90 -5.37 9.03
CA GLU A 146 -8.24 -6.30 9.93
C GLU A 146 -6.92 -6.78 9.32
N TYR A 147 -6.94 -7.12 8.03
CA TYR A 147 -5.72 -7.46 7.28
C TYR A 147 -4.70 -6.33 7.32
N LEU A 148 -5.15 -5.08 7.07
CA LEU A 148 -4.26 -3.92 7.15
C LEU A 148 -3.64 -3.78 8.55
N PHE A 149 -4.43 -3.97 9.60
CA PHE A 149 -3.92 -3.95 10.96
C PHE A 149 -2.87 -5.05 11.19
N ASP A 150 -3.18 -6.30 10.84
CA ASP A 150 -2.27 -7.43 11.00
C ASP A 150 -0.96 -7.21 10.20
N LEU A 151 -1.06 -6.68 8.98
CA LEU A 151 0.10 -6.34 8.13
C LEU A 151 1.00 -5.29 8.78
N ILE A 152 0.42 -4.22 9.33
CA ILE A 152 1.16 -3.16 10.03
C ILE A 152 1.85 -3.72 11.27
N GLN A 153 1.16 -4.53 12.08
CA GLN A 153 1.76 -5.15 13.27
C GLN A 153 2.89 -6.10 12.87
N TYR A 154 2.66 -6.99 11.90
CA TYR A 154 3.67 -7.92 11.40
C TYR A 154 4.93 -7.19 10.92
N GLN A 155 4.79 -6.15 10.09
CA GLN A 155 5.93 -5.38 9.59
C GLN A 155 6.70 -4.69 10.72
N LYS A 156 5.99 -4.12 11.70
CA LYS A 156 6.60 -3.49 12.88
C LYS A 156 7.39 -4.51 13.71
N THR A 157 6.80 -5.68 13.98
CA THR A 157 7.46 -6.74 14.75
C THR A 157 8.70 -7.27 14.03
N ILE A 158 8.63 -7.48 12.71
CA ILE A 158 9.79 -7.88 11.89
C ILE A 158 10.89 -6.81 11.94
N GLN A 159 10.56 -5.53 11.83
CA GLN A 159 11.55 -4.45 11.93
C GLN A 159 12.25 -4.43 13.30
N GLN A 160 11.50 -4.64 14.39
CA GLN A 160 12.05 -4.70 15.75
C GLN A 160 12.96 -5.92 15.93
N ARG A 161 12.53 -7.11 15.47
CA ARG A 161 13.34 -8.33 15.49
C ARG A 161 14.64 -8.15 14.70
N ASN A 162 14.57 -7.57 13.50
CA ASN A 162 15.74 -7.30 12.67
C ASN A 162 16.68 -6.27 13.31
N ALA A 163 16.16 -5.25 13.99
CA ALA A 163 16.97 -4.30 14.75
C ALA A 163 17.70 -4.96 15.93
N LEU A 164 17.08 -5.93 16.58
CA LEU A 164 17.72 -6.71 17.64
C LEU A 164 18.83 -7.62 17.09
N LEU A 165 18.60 -8.30 15.97
CA LEU A 165 19.63 -9.09 15.27
C LEU A 165 20.84 -8.23 14.88
N LYS A 166 20.60 -7.02 14.35
CA LYS A 166 21.66 -6.01 14.07
C LYS A 166 22.45 -5.67 15.32
N TYR A 167 21.77 -5.47 16.44
CA TYR A 167 22.38 -5.14 17.72
C TYR A 167 23.27 -6.29 18.23
N PHE A 168 22.81 -7.53 18.15
CA PHE A 168 23.59 -8.73 18.51
C PHE A 168 24.85 -8.86 17.67
N ALA A 169 24.74 -8.73 16.35
CA ALA A 169 25.87 -8.78 15.43
C ALA A 169 26.92 -7.70 15.76
N LYS A 170 26.48 -6.45 16.01
CA LYS A 170 27.36 -5.32 16.31
C LYS A 170 28.09 -5.47 17.65
N ASN A 171 27.40 -5.98 18.68
CA ASN A 171 27.95 -6.07 20.03
C ASN A 171 28.57 -7.43 20.37
N ARG A 172 28.54 -8.39 19.42
CA ARG A 172 28.99 -9.77 19.62
C ARG A 172 28.31 -10.46 20.80
N THR A 173 27.05 -10.10 21.02
CA THR A 173 26.18 -10.70 22.03
C THR A 173 25.13 -11.56 21.34
N TRP A 174 24.58 -12.52 22.07
CA TRP A 174 23.48 -13.34 21.58
C TRP A 174 22.60 -13.69 22.77
N ASP A 175 21.35 -13.25 22.70
CA ASP A 175 20.33 -13.52 23.69
C ASP A 175 19.09 -14.06 22.95
N THR A 176 18.97 -15.38 22.93
CA THR A 176 17.88 -16.08 22.25
C THR A 176 16.54 -15.73 22.90
N ASP A 177 16.47 -15.64 24.22
CA ASP A 177 15.22 -15.39 24.96
C ASP A 177 14.62 -14.04 24.57
N SER A 178 15.46 -13.01 24.43
CA SER A 178 15.03 -11.69 23.94
C SER A 178 14.53 -11.70 22.49
N LEU A 179 15.01 -12.65 21.66
CA LEU A 179 14.58 -12.79 20.28
C LEU A 179 13.26 -13.56 20.16
N GLU A 180 13.05 -14.58 20.99
CA GLU A 180 11.85 -15.41 21.01
C GLU A 180 10.57 -14.62 21.37
N ILE A 181 10.71 -13.49 22.07
CA ILE A 181 9.59 -12.55 22.36
C ILE A 181 8.87 -12.10 21.08
N TYR A 182 9.55 -12.09 19.94
CA TYR A 182 8.98 -11.69 18.66
C TYR A 182 8.30 -12.83 17.89
N ASP A 183 8.53 -14.09 18.27
CA ASP A 183 8.07 -15.24 17.49
C ASP A 183 6.54 -15.39 17.56
N ASP A 184 5.94 -15.24 18.73
CA ASP A 184 4.49 -15.26 18.94
C ASP A 184 3.75 -14.20 18.09
N PRO A 185 4.11 -12.89 18.14
CA PRO A 185 3.44 -11.90 17.30
C PRO A 185 3.70 -12.10 15.80
N ILE A 186 4.89 -12.51 15.38
CA ILE A 186 5.19 -12.83 13.97
C ILE A 186 4.29 -13.96 13.49
N THR A 187 4.23 -15.04 14.26
CA THR A 187 3.41 -16.22 13.96
C THR A 187 1.94 -15.86 13.88
N ARG A 188 1.43 -15.13 14.88
CA ARG A 188 0.02 -14.72 14.96
C ARG A 188 -0.40 -13.86 13.77
N PHE A 189 0.31 -12.77 13.50
CA PHE A 189 -0.06 -11.84 12.43
C PHE A 189 0.28 -12.42 11.05
N GLY A 190 1.44 -13.06 10.92
CA GLY A 190 1.90 -13.68 9.68
C GLY A 190 0.95 -14.77 9.19
N THR A 191 0.43 -15.62 10.09
CA THR A 191 -0.52 -16.69 9.72
C THR A 191 -1.81 -16.12 9.15
N LYS A 192 -2.33 -15.03 9.72
CA LYS A 192 -3.53 -14.36 9.20
C LYS A 192 -3.28 -13.75 7.82
N ILE A 193 -2.15 -13.06 7.64
CA ILE A 193 -1.74 -12.47 6.36
C ILE A 193 -1.63 -13.57 5.28
N PHE A 194 -0.97 -14.68 5.61
CA PHE A 194 -0.82 -15.82 4.72
C PHE A 194 -2.17 -16.38 4.25
N LYS A 195 -3.10 -16.62 5.18
CA LYS A 195 -4.44 -17.13 4.86
C LYS A 195 -5.19 -16.19 3.92
N LYS A 196 -5.20 -14.89 4.23
CA LYS A 196 -5.88 -13.86 3.42
C LYS A 196 -5.27 -13.71 2.02
N ARG A 197 -3.94 -13.75 1.90
CA ARG A 197 -3.27 -13.72 0.59
C ARG A 197 -3.58 -14.97 -0.25
N LYS A 198 -3.58 -16.15 0.38
CA LYS A 198 -3.92 -17.41 -0.29
C LYS A 198 -5.34 -17.35 -0.85
N GLU A 199 -6.30 -16.99 0.01
CA GLU A 199 -7.70 -16.83 -0.37
C GLU A 199 -7.89 -15.81 -1.50
N PHE A 200 -7.22 -14.66 -1.42
CA PHE A 200 -7.27 -13.64 -2.46
C PHE A 200 -6.78 -14.16 -3.82
N VAL A 201 -5.65 -14.90 -3.86
CA VAL A 201 -5.12 -15.46 -5.10
C VAL A 201 -6.03 -16.55 -5.67
N GLU A 202 -6.63 -17.38 -4.82
CA GLU A 202 -7.61 -18.39 -5.23
C GLU A 202 -8.85 -17.75 -5.88
N GLN A 203 -9.35 -16.65 -5.31
CA GLN A 203 -10.47 -15.87 -5.88
C GLN A 203 -10.07 -15.12 -7.17
N LEU A 204 -8.81 -14.70 -7.29
CA LEU A 204 -8.31 -13.96 -8.44
C LEU A 204 -8.16 -14.84 -9.69
N ASN A 205 -7.77 -16.11 -9.52
CA ASN A 205 -7.52 -17.04 -10.63
C ASN A 205 -8.65 -17.14 -11.67
N PRO A 206 -9.92 -17.40 -11.30
CA PRO A 206 -10.99 -17.48 -12.30
C PRO A 206 -11.21 -16.15 -13.04
N ILE A 207 -11.00 -15.02 -12.34
CA ILE A 207 -11.15 -13.68 -12.93
C ILE A 207 -10.05 -13.42 -13.96
N VAL A 208 -8.80 -13.72 -13.61
CA VAL A 208 -7.64 -13.56 -14.51
C VAL A 208 -7.79 -14.47 -15.72
N GLN A 209 -8.13 -15.75 -15.52
CA GLN A 209 -8.32 -16.69 -16.62
C GLN A 209 -9.43 -16.24 -17.58
N ASN A 210 -10.56 -15.73 -17.05
CA ASN A 210 -11.66 -15.23 -17.87
C ASN A 210 -11.22 -14.05 -18.76
N PHE A 211 -10.59 -13.02 -18.19
CA PHE A 211 -10.12 -11.87 -18.98
C PHE A 211 -9.00 -12.25 -19.95
N TYR A 212 -8.10 -13.15 -19.55
CA TYR A 212 -7.03 -13.60 -20.41
C TYR A 212 -7.57 -14.39 -21.61
N GLN A 213 -8.58 -15.23 -21.42
CA GLN A 213 -9.25 -15.97 -22.50
C GLN A 213 -9.87 -15.01 -23.53
N ILE A 214 -10.48 -13.92 -23.08
CA ILE A 214 -11.04 -12.88 -23.96
C ILE A 214 -9.93 -12.23 -24.80
N ILE A 215 -8.78 -11.90 -24.18
CA ILE A 215 -7.68 -11.20 -24.84
C ILE A 215 -6.89 -12.13 -25.79
N SER A 216 -6.60 -13.37 -25.39
CA SER A 216 -5.83 -14.34 -26.18
C SER A 216 -6.66 -15.06 -27.26
N GLY A 217 -7.98 -14.83 -27.28
CA GLY A 217 -8.91 -15.57 -28.14
C GLY A 217 -9.01 -17.06 -27.77
N GLY A 218 -8.78 -17.40 -26.50
CA GLY A 218 -8.85 -18.77 -25.98
C GLY A 218 -7.73 -19.70 -26.43
N LYS A 219 -6.61 -19.16 -26.93
CA LYS A 219 -5.47 -19.96 -27.39
C LYS A 219 -4.51 -20.36 -26.27
N GLU A 220 -4.60 -19.68 -25.14
CA GLU A 220 -3.66 -19.80 -24.02
C GLU A 220 -4.41 -19.82 -22.69
N THR A 221 -3.84 -20.52 -21.70
CA THR A 221 -4.32 -20.57 -20.33
C THR A 221 -3.30 -19.91 -19.41
N VAL A 222 -3.78 -19.24 -18.37
CA VAL A 222 -2.97 -18.56 -17.37
C VAL A 222 -3.42 -18.97 -15.97
N SER A 223 -2.47 -19.09 -15.06
CA SER A 223 -2.75 -19.34 -13.64
C SER A 223 -1.79 -18.55 -12.77
N VAL A 224 -2.28 -18.07 -11.63
CA VAL A 224 -1.49 -17.44 -10.58
C VAL A 224 -1.40 -18.42 -9.42
N ILE A 225 -0.17 -18.80 -9.06
CA ILE A 225 0.09 -19.72 -7.95
C ILE A 225 0.69 -18.92 -6.80
N TYR A 226 0.08 -19.04 -5.62
CA TYR A 226 0.62 -18.41 -4.42
C TYR A 226 1.68 -19.33 -3.80
N GLU A 227 2.96 -18.97 -3.95
CA GLU A 227 4.07 -19.69 -3.35
C GLU A 227 4.44 -19.13 -1.97
N SER A 228 4.53 -20.01 -0.98
CA SER A 228 4.91 -19.67 0.39
C SER A 228 5.47 -20.90 1.12
N HIS A 229 6.51 -20.70 1.93
CA HIS A 229 7.05 -21.74 2.83
C HIS A 229 6.00 -22.24 3.83
N LEU A 230 4.96 -21.45 4.12
CA LEU A 230 3.86 -21.80 5.01
C LEU A 230 2.84 -22.77 4.40
N LEU A 231 3.02 -23.14 3.13
CA LEU A 231 2.24 -24.23 2.52
C LEU A 231 2.65 -25.59 3.07
N GLU A 232 3.92 -25.74 3.44
CA GLU A 232 4.53 -27.02 3.80
C GLU A 232 4.98 -27.06 5.27
N ASN A 233 5.03 -25.91 5.94
CA ASN A 233 5.53 -25.80 7.31
C ASN A 233 4.73 -24.77 8.12
N THR A 234 4.94 -24.73 9.44
CA THR A 234 4.36 -23.72 10.32
C THR A 234 5.33 -22.56 10.52
N PHE A 235 4.82 -21.40 10.95
CA PHE A 235 5.65 -20.24 11.23
C PHE A 235 6.68 -20.54 12.32
N GLU A 236 6.26 -21.22 13.39
CA GLU A 236 7.11 -21.55 14.54
C GLU A 236 8.29 -22.43 14.13
N ASN A 237 8.06 -23.41 13.27
CA ASN A 237 9.13 -24.27 12.76
C ASN A 237 10.06 -23.50 11.83
N LEU A 238 9.52 -22.69 10.91
CA LEU A 238 10.33 -21.89 9.98
C LEU A 238 11.23 -20.90 10.72
N LEU A 239 10.74 -20.27 11.79
CA LEU A 239 11.52 -19.35 12.63
C LEU A 239 12.67 -20.06 13.35
N LYS A 240 12.43 -21.28 13.84
CA LYS A 240 13.48 -22.11 14.46
C LYS A 240 14.53 -22.55 13.44
N GLU A 241 14.09 -23.02 12.27
CA GLU A 241 14.97 -23.47 11.19
C GLU A 241 15.80 -22.31 10.61
N SER A 242 15.25 -21.10 10.54
CA SER A 242 15.94 -19.92 10.00
C SER A 242 16.88 -19.24 11.01
N LEU A 243 16.84 -19.61 12.29
CA LEU A 243 17.55 -18.88 13.36
C LEU A 243 19.06 -18.74 13.12
N GLU A 244 19.74 -19.83 12.77
CA GLU A 244 21.18 -19.80 12.49
C GLU A 244 21.50 -18.97 11.24
N ARG A 245 20.65 -19.03 10.22
CA ARG A 245 20.77 -18.20 9.02
C ARG A 245 20.58 -16.72 9.34
N ASP A 246 19.58 -16.39 10.15
CA ASP A 246 19.29 -15.02 10.59
C ASP A 246 20.45 -14.42 11.39
N ARG A 247 21.09 -15.25 12.21
CA ARG A 247 22.30 -14.89 12.96
C ARG A 247 23.47 -14.55 12.04
N MET A 248 23.67 -15.32 10.96
CA MET A 248 24.76 -15.12 10.01
C MET A 248 24.54 -13.94 9.06
N LEU A 249 23.31 -13.72 8.61
CA LEU A 249 23.02 -12.77 7.53
C LEU A 249 23.11 -11.30 7.92
N THR A 250 23.17 -10.98 9.22
CA THR A 250 23.27 -9.61 9.74
C THR A 250 22.43 -8.63 8.90
N TYR A 251 21.10 -8.84 8.91
CA TYR A 251 20.11 -7.97 8.25
C TYR A 251 20.37 -6.50 8.53
#